data_AF-A0A0C2GWE5-F1
#
_entry.id   AF-A0A0C2GWE5-F1
#
_cell.length_a   1.000
_cell.length_b   1.000
_cell.length_c   1.000
_cell.angle_alpha   90.00
_cell.angle_beta   90.00
_cell.angle_gamma   90.00
#
_symmetry.space_group_name_H-M   'P 1'
#
loop_
_entity.id
_entity.type
_entity.pdbx_description
1 polymer ?
#
loop_
_entity_poly.entity_id
_entity_poly.type
_entity_poly.pdbx_seq_one_letter_code
_entity_poly.pdbx_strand_id
1 'polypeptide(L)'
;MASKDAVNGIDGDKAVIDVEVWKDETGKTVVQHLSEGFAGDDEAVADGAILRYRAPFLRVIKHDAYFDAFNIVVESMLNRLAPMWLAYTFAEAFVNDHANELTAHRQDYVEGEYQQSDGGTWCRQIITSMHAFAKKIMSGERGLRVRPGAWDQFPISCESEKGRRPRQEDRMLAMPTLSLVFPNVARTDVGLMAVFDGHGGAECSAYSCAHLPAEFVRALNAHPTSLEESLKEAFERLVSLQISG
;
A
#
# COMPACT_ATOMS: atom_id res chain seq x y z
N MET A 1 -24.13 34.86 1.86
CA MET A 1 -22.89 34.07 1.98
C MET A 1 -23.28 32.63 1.75
N ALA A 2 -22.99 32.10 0.56
CA ALA A 2 -23.39 30.74 0.19
C ALA A 2 -22.55 29.73 0.99
N SER A 3 -23.23 28.73 1.55
CA SER A 3 -22.64 27.50 2.06
C SER A 3 -21.66 26.97 1.02
N LYS A 4 -20.38 26.80 1.39
CA LYS A 4 -19.46 25.96 0.61
C LYS A 4 -19.92 24.53 0.83
N ASP A 5 -20.84 24.09 -0.02
CA ASP A 5 -21.35 22.73 0.00
C ASP A 5 -20.18 21.75 -0.12
N ALA A 6 -20.20 20.72 0.73
CA ALA A 6 -19.19 19.68 0.75
C ALA A 6 -19.09 19.04 -0.63
N VAL A 7 -17.89 19.03 -1.22
CA VAL A 7 -17.61 18.28 -2.45
C VAL A 7 -17.45 16.81 -2.05
N ASN A 8 -18.58 16.12 -1.93
CA ASN A 8 -18.64 14.68 -1.81
C ASN A 8 -18.44 14.06 -3.20
N GLY A 9 -17.39 13.26 -3.36
CA GLY A 9 -17.30 12.29 -4.44
C GLY A 9 -16.78 12.81 -5.78
N ILE A 10 -15.75 12.14 -6.27
CA ILE A 10 -15.25 12.12 -7.65
C ILE A 10 -15.07 13.51 -8.26
N ASP A 11 -13.96 14.16 -7.92
CA ASP A 11 -13.52 15.40 -8.57
C ASP A 11 -13.09 15.04 -10.00
N GLY A 12 -14.03 15.13 -10.95
CA GLY A 12 -13.75 15.02 -12.37
C GLY A 12 -12.60 15.94 -12.76
N ASP A 13 -11.71 15.43 -13.60
CA ASP A 13 -10.52 16.08 -14.18
C ASP A 13 -9.37 16.51 -13.25
N LYS A 14 -9.48 16.40 -11.91
CA LYS A 14 -8.32 16.67 -11.04
C LYS A 14 -7.46 15.44 -10.81
N ALA A 15 -6.17 15.56 -11.10
CA ALA A 15 -5.18 14.50 -10.84
C ALA A 15 -4.82 14.37 -9.35
N VAL A 16 -5.06 15.42 -8.54
CA VAL A 16 -4.58 15.55 -7.15
C VAL A 16 -5.72 15.99 -6.22
N ILE A 17 -5.79 15.39 -5.03
CA ILE A 17 -6.76 15.69 -3.97
C ILE A 17 -6.42 17.03 -3.32
N ASP A 18 -7.44 17.88 -3.14
CA ASP A 18 -7.36 19.01 -2.20
C ASP A 18 -7.51 18.48 -0.77
N VAL A 19 -6.39 18.30 -0.09
CA VAL A 19 -6.29 17.58 1.19
C VAL A 19 -7.01 18.25 2.35
N GLU A 20 -7.27 19.56 2.27
CA GLU A 20 -7.95 20.35 3.30
C GLU A 20 -9.46 20.41 3.10
N VAL A 21 -9.93 20.24 1.86
CA VAL A 21 -11.34 20.49 1.49
C VAL A 21 -12.08 19.21 1.14
N TRP A 22 -11.43 18.29 0.41
CA TRP A 22 -12.07 17.07 -0.07
C TRP A 22 -12.38 16.15 1.11
N LYS A 23 -13.61 15.63 1.16
CA LYS A 23 -14.09 14.73 2.21
C LYS A 23 -14.47 13.38 1.62
N ASP A 24 -14.12 12.32 2.34
CA ASP A 24 -14.55 10.96 2.00
C ASP A 24 -15.93 10.63 2.59
N GLU A 25 -16.36 9.37 2.41
CA GLU A 25 -17.61 8.82 2.92
C GLU A 25 -17.76 8.91 4.45
N THR A 26 -16.66 9.08 5.20
CA THR A 26 -16.68 9.27 6.65
C THR A 26 -16.90 10.75 7.04
N GLY A 27 -16.92 11.65 6.05
CA GLY A 27 -17.03 13.10 6.26
C GLY A 27 -15.72 13.76 6.70
N LYS A 28 -14.61 13.01 6.71
CA LYS A 28 -13.28 13.48 7.07
C LYS A 28 -12.46 13.85 5.84
N THR A 29 -11.60 14.85 6.02
CA THR A 29 -10.59 15.25 5.03
C THR A 29 -9.33 14.41 5.15
N VAL A 30 -8.45 14.47 4.14
CA VAL A 30 -7.12 13.83 4.22
C VAL A 30 -6.35 14.37 5.42
N VAL A 31 -6.37 15.68 5.64
CA VAL A 31 -5.69 16.30 6.79
C VAL A 31 -6.22 15.76 8.11
N GLN A 32 -7.54 15.57 8.25
CA GLN A 32 -8.11 15.00 9.47
C GLN A 32 -7.66 13.55 9.69
N HIS A 33 -7.73 12.70 8.66
CA HIS A 33 -7.25 11.31 8.75
C HIS A 33 -5.77 11.23 9.13
N LEU A 34 -4.92 12.04 8.51
CA LEU A 34 -3.48 12.06 8.82
C LEU A 34 -3.19 12.64 10.21
N SER A 35 -3.88 13.73 10.59
CA SER A 35 -3.69 14.35 11.91
C SER A 35 -4.08 13.39 13.04
N GLU A 36 -5.17 12.65 12.88
CA GLU A 36 -5.61 11.66 13.86
C GLU A 36 -4.70 10.42 13.86
N GLY A 37 -4.36 9.89 12.68
CA GLY A 37 -3.54 8.68 12.55
C GLY A 37 -2.10 8.85 13.03
N PHE A 38 -1.55 10.07 12.95
CA PHE A 38 -0.21 10.42 13.44
C PHE A 38 -0.24 11.22 14.74
N ALA A 39 -1.40 11.31 15.42
CA ALA A 39 -1.49 11.96 16.72
C ALA A 39 -0.57 11.24 17.73
N GLY A 40 0.29 12.01 18.40
CA GLY A 40 1.26 11.47 19.36
C GLY A 40 2.59 11.00 18.75
N ASP A 41 2.72 10.93 17.42
CA ASP A 41 4.01 10.62 16.79
C ASP A 41 5.04 11.75 17.02
N ASP A 42 4.60 12.99 17.28
CA ASP A 42 5.51 14.09 17.69
C ASP A 42 6.15 13.83 19.06
N GLU A 43 5.37 13.35 20.02
CA GLU A 43 5.86 12.99 21.36
C GLU A 43 6.70 11.71 21.30
N ALA A 44 6.25 10.70 20.54
CA ALA A 44 6.99 9.45 20.37
C ALA A 44 8.35 9.63 19.68
N VAL A 45 8.43 10.53 18.69
CA VAL A 45 9.70 10.91 18.05
C VAL A 45 10.60 11.67 19.02
N ALA A 46 10.04 12.59 19.82
CA ALA A 46 10.79 13.33 20.84
C ALA A 46 11.34 12.42 21.95
N ASP A 47 10.58 11.39 22.35
CA ASP A 47 10.93 10.44 23.40
C ASP A 47 11.83 9.28 22.91
N GLY A 48 12.13 9.23 21.60
CA GLY A 48 12.96 8.17 21.01
C GLY A 48 12.28 6.78 21.08
N ALA A 49 10.95 6.73 21.05
CA ALA A 49 10.19 5.49 21.11
C ALA A 49 10.59 4.54 19.96
N ILE A 50 11.13 3.37 20.32
CA ILE A 50 11.54 2.37 19.34
C ILE A 50 10.29 1.60 18.89
N LEU A 51 9.74 1.95 17.73
CA LEU A 51 8.80 1.10 17.02
C LEU A 51 9.49 -0.22 16.68
N ARG A 52 9.07 -1.29 17.37
CA ARG A 52 9.60 -2.64 17.17
C ARG A 52 8.95 -3.28 15.95
N TYR A 53 9.35 -2.85 14.76
CA TYR A 53 9.07 -3.59 13.54
C TYR A 53 10.24 -4.53 13.25
N ARG A 54 9.95 -5.83 13.05
CA ARG A 54 10.94 -6.78 12.55
C ARG A 54 10.81 -6.82 11.05
N ALA A 55 11.85 -6.43 10.34
CA ALA A 55 11.91 -6.64 8.90
C ALA A 55 11.66 -8.13 8.61
N PRO A 56 10.70 -8.48 7.75
CA PRO A 56 10.51 -9.88 7.34
C PRO A 56 11.75 -10.42 6.61
N PHE A 57 12.56 -9.53 6.02
CA PHE A 57 13.74 -9.90 5.23
C PHE A 57 14.98 -9.08 5.66
N LEU A 58 16.09 -9.76 5.95
CA LEU A 58 17.39 -9.13 6.25
C LEU A 58 18.11 -8.63 4.99
N ARG A 59 17.77 -9.21 3.83
CA ARG A 59 18.25 -8.82 2.51
C ARG A 59 17.03 -8.73 1.61
N VAL A 60 16.89 -7.61 0.91
CA VAL A 60 15.76 -7.40 0.00
C VAL A 60 16.29 -7.56 -1.41
N ILE A 61 15.60 -8.32 -2.24
CA ILE A 61 15.92 -8.42 -3.65
C ILE A 61 15.39 -7.16 -4.33
N LYS A 62 16.19 -6.52 -5.19
CA LYS A 62 15.85 -5.21 -5.76
C LYS A 62 14.49 -5.17 -6.47
N HIS A 63 14.08 -6.26 -7.13
CA HIS A 63 12.78 -6.33 -7.80
C HIS A 63 11.59 -6.44 -6.82
N ASP A 64 11.81 -6.99 -5.62
CA ASP A 64 10.79 -7.06 -4.57
C ASP A 64 10.69 -5.75 -3.76
N ALA A 65 11.75 -4.96 -3.75
CA ALA A 65 11.90 -3.79 -2.88
C ALA A 65 10.76 -2.76 -3.03
N TYR A 66 10.20 -2.56 -4.22
CA TYR A 66 9.11 -1.58 -4.32
C TYR A 66 7.87 -2.02 -3.54
N PHE A 67 7.41 -3.26 -3.74
CA PHE A 67 6.16 -3.74 -3.18
C PHE A 67 6.27 -4.16 -1.71
N ASP A 68 7.46 -4.60 -1.27
CA ASP A 68 7.69 -4.83 0.16
C ASP A 68 7.60 -3.51 0.95
N ALA A 69 8.23 -2.42 0.49
CA ALA A 69 8.13 -1.12 1.14
C ALA A 69 6.69 -0.58 1.10
N PHE A 70 6.04 -0.71 -0.06
CA PHE A 70 4.65 -0.31 -0.24
C PHE A 70 3.75 -1.01 0.79
N ASN A 71 3.86 -2.34 0.93
CA ASN A 71 3.01 -3.09 1.84
C ASN A 71 3.30 -2.76 3.31
N ILE A 72 4.56 -2.50 3.68
CA ILE A 72 4.93 -2.02 5.03
C ILE A 72 4.22 -0.69 5.34
N VAL A 73 4.22 0.24 4.39
CA VAL A 73 3.55 1.55 4.57
C VAL A 73 2.04 1.38 4.66
N VAL A 74 1.43 0.53 3.82
CA VAL A 74 0.00 0.22 3.88
C VAL A 74 -0.37 -0.34 5.25
N GLU A 75 0.31 -1.38 5.73
CA GLU A 75 0.05 -1.97 7.05
C GLU A 75 0.20 -0.93 8.17
N SER A 76 1.22 -0.08 8.07
CA SER A 76 1.47 0.99 9.05
C SER A 76 0.36 2.05 9.06
N MET A 77 -0.20 2.39 7.90
CA MET A 77 -1.34 3.31 7.76
C MET A 77 -2.65 2.70 8.25
N LEU A 78 -2.91 1.43 7.93
CA LEU A 78 -4.11 0.71 8.41
C LEU A 78 -4.10 0.55 9.93
N ASN A 79 -2.94 0.28 10.54
CA ASN A 79 -2.79 0.27 12.01
C ASN A 79 -3.02 1.63 12.67
N ARG A 80 -2.96 2.73 11.88
CA ARG A 80 -3.32 4.10 12.29
C ARG A 80 -4.77 4.46 11.95
N LEU A 81 -5.58 3.46 11.61
CA LEU A 81 -7.00 3.60 11.25
C LEU A 81 -7.25 4.46 10.01
N ALA A 82 -6.23 4.64 9.15
CA ALA A 82 -6.43 5.32 7.88
C ALA A 82 -7.35 4.47 6.97
N PRO A 83 -8.27 5.10 6.21
CA PRO A 83 -9.06 4.37 5.23
C PRO A 83 -8.15 3.76 4.16
N MET A 84 -8.53 2.60 3.65
CA MET A 84 -7.66 1.77 2.80
C MET A 84 -7.21 2.48 1.50
N TRP A 85 -8.07 3.30 0.90
CA TRP A 85 -7.70 4.10 -0.28
C TRP A 85 -6.58 5.10 0.05
N LEU A 86 -6.61 5.69 1.25
CA LEU A 86 -5.60 6.63 1.71
C LEU A 86 -4.30 5.89 2.02
N ALA A 87 -4.37 4.70 2.62
CA ALA A 87 -3.21 3.85 2.85
C ALA A 87 -2.48 3.53 1.54
N TYR A 88 -3.20 3.14 0.47
CA TYR A 88 -2.60 2.83 -0.83
C TYR A 88 -2.01 4.06 -1.53
N THR A 89 -2.74 5.18 -1.57
CA THR A 89 -2.23 6.42 -2.21
C THR A 89 -1.05 7.02 -1.45
N PHE A 90 -1.09 6.98 -0.12
CA PHE A 90 0.02 7.39 0.73
C PHE A 90 1.24 6.49 0.48
N ALA A 91 1.07 5.17 0.44
CA ALA A 91 2.16 4.22 0.20
C ALA A 91 2.80 4.41 -1.19
N GLU A 92 2.00 4.55 -2.25
CA GLU A 92 2.50 4.82 -3.59
C GLU A 92 3.35 6.10 -3.62
N ALA A 93 2.81 7.20 -3.10
CA ALA A 93 3.49 8.48 -3.06
C ALA A 93 4.76 8.43 -2.21
N PHE A 94 4.70 7.79 -1.04
CA PHE A 94 5.82 7.67 -0.11
C PHE A 94 6.98 6.90 -0.74
N VAL A 95 6.73 5.71 -1.29
CA VAL A 95 7.79 4.85 -1.85
C VAL A 95 8.41 5.51 -3.08
N ASN A 96 7.61 6.17 -3.93
CA ASN A 96 8.13 6.91 -5.08
C ASN A 96 9.05 8.07 -4.65
N ASP A 97 8.66 8.85 -3.64
CA ASP A 97 9.45 10.00 -3.17
C ASP A 97 10.74 9.57 -2.45
N HIS A 98 10.75 8.39 -1.82
CA HIS A 98 11.91 7.85 -1.09
C HIS A 98 12.65 6.74 -1.84
N ALA A 99 12.33 6.47 -3.11
CA ALA A 99 12.84 5.31 -3.86
C ALA A 99 14.36 5.23 -3.89
N ASN A 100 15.05 6.37 -4.01
CA ASN A 100 16.52 6.43 -4.00
C ASN A 100 17.09 6.02 -2.63
N GLU A 101 16.55 6.57 -1.55
CA GLU A 101 17.03 6.32 -0.19
C GLU A 101 16.77 4.88 0.24
N LEU A 102 15.63 4.35 -0.21
CA LEU A 102 15.15 3.02 0.05
C LEU A 102 15.73 1.98 -0.94
N THR A 103 16.42 2.40 -2.00
CA THR A 103 16.77 1.53 -3.15
C THR A 103 15.56 0.74 -3.68
N ALA A 104 14.38 1.32 -3.59
CA ALA A 104 13.07 0.69 -3.78
C ALA A 104 12.44 1.13 -5.10
N HIS A 105 13.21 1.12 -6.19
CA HIS A 105 12.66 1.45 -7.50
C HIS A 105 11.82 0.28 -8.01
N ARG A 106 10.64 0.60 -8.57
CA ARG A 106 9.81 -0.38 -9.25
C ARG A 106 10.60 -1.00 -10.41
N GLN A 107 10.78 -2.31 -10.35
CA GLN A 107 11.56 -3.09 -11.30
C GLN A 107 10.79 -4.37 -11.61
N ASP A 108 10.79 -4.77 -12.87
CA ASP A 108 10.20 -6.04 -13.27
C ASP A 108 11.11 -7.19 -12.83
N TYR A 109 10.50 -8.32 -12.48
CA TYR A 109 11.24 -9.56 -12.27
C TYR A 109 11.95 -10.00 -13.56
N VAL A 110 13.24 -10.28 -13.44
CA VAL A 110 14.06 -10.87 -14.49
C VAL A 110 14.66 -12.17 -13.95
N GLU A 111 14.31 -13.29 -14.59
CA GLU A 111 14.81 -14.61 -14.19
C GLU A 111 16.35 -14.65 -14.20
N GLY A 112 16.93 -15.06 -13.08
CA GLY A 112 18.38 -15.12 -12.88
C GLY A 112 19.02 -13.84 -12.33
N GLU A 113 18.28 -12.75 -12.15
CA GLU A 113 18.80 -11.50 -11.57
C GLU A 113 18.36 -11.29 -10.11
N TYR A 114 19.21 -11.69 -9.17
CA TYR A 114 19.00 -11.53 -7.71
C TYR A 114 19.96 -10.52 -7.10
N GLN A 115 19.91 -9.28 -7.60
CA GLN A 115 20.68 -8.20 -6.98
C GLN A 115 20.08 -7.85 -5.63
N GLN A 116 20.89 -7.94 -4.59
CA GLN A 116 20.47 -7.66 -3.21
C GLN A 116 20.73 -6.19 -2.85
N SER A 117 19.83 -5.62 -2.04
CA SER A 117 20.03 -4.38 -1.30
C SER A 117 19.99 -4.65 0.22
N ASP A 118 20.65 -3.80 1.00
CA ASP A 118 20.60 -3.88 2.46
C ASP A 118 19.21 -3.45 2.96
N GLY A 119 18.40 -4.44 3.36
CA GLY A 119 17.05 -4.22 3.90
C GLY A 119 17.03 -3.90 5.39
N GLY A 120 18.16 -4.00 6.09
CA GLY A 120 18.23 -3.92 7.55
C GLY A 120 17.86 -2.55 8.12
N THR A 121 18.07 -1.47 7.36
CA THR A 121 17.72 -0.09 7.74
C THR A 121 16.34 0.34 7.24
N TRP A 122 15.79 -0.41 6.30
CA TRP A 122 14.68 -0.01 5.45
C TRP A 122 13.38 0.18 6.22
N CYS A 123 13.00 -0.83 6.99
CA CYS A 123 11.79 -0.78 7.82
C CYS A 123 11.85 0.36 8.84
N ARG A 124 13.03 0.59 9.44
CA ARG A 124 13.20 1.67 10.41
C ARG A 124 13.05 3.02 9.72
N GLN A 125 13.73 3.21 8.59
CA GLN A 125 13.71 4.45 7.83
C GLN A 125 12.31 4.78 7.32
N ILE A 126 11.56 3.78 6.82
CA ILE A 126 10.16 3.94 6.42
C ILE A 126 9.37 4.51 7.59
N ILE A 127 9.34 3.80 8.72
CA ILE A 127 8.52 4.16 9.87
C ILE A 127 8.89 5.55 10.42
N THR A 128 10.17 5.90 10.51
CA THR A 128 10.60 7.23 10.99
C THR A 128 10.27 8.36 10.02
N SER A 129 10.21 8.07 8.71
CA SER A 129 10.00 9.10 7.68
C SER A 129 8.52 9.30 7.35
N MET A 130 7.65 8.33 7.68
CA MET A 130 6.20 8.43 7.42
C MET A 130 5.57 9.66 8.07
N HIS A 131 5.96 10.01 9.30
CA HIS A 131 5.40 11.18 9.97
C HIS A 131 5.82 12.49 9.28
N ALA A 132 7.10 12.63 8.92
CA ALA A 132 7.57 13.79 8.17
C ALA A 132 6.88 13.89 6.80
N PHE A 133 6.66 12.76 6.14
CA PHE A 133 5.93 12.70 4.87
C PHE A 133 4.46 13.10 5.02
N ALA A 134 3.78 12.64 6.08
CA ALA A 134 2.42 13.05 6.40
C ALA A 134 2.34 14.58 6.59
N LYS A 135 3.31 15.20 7.26
CA LYS A 135 3.38 16.65 7.42
C LYS A 135 3.51 17.39 6.08
N LYS A 136 4.29 16.86 5.12
CA LYS A 136 4.39 17.42 3.76
C LYS A 136 3.06 17.36 3.01
N ILE A 137 2.30 16.29 3.21
CA ILE A 137 0.96 16.18 2.62
C ILE A 137 0.02 17.20 3.27
N MET A 138 -0.01 17.26 4.61
CA MET A 138 -0.89 18.17 5.34
C MET A 138 -0.58 19.66 5.10
N SER A 139 0.68 20.00 4.80
CA SER A 139 1.08 21.38 4.45
C SER A 139 0.82 21.74 2.98
N GLY A 140 0.39 20.78 2.15
CA GLY A 140 0.24 20.96 0.71
C GLY A 140 1.55 20.93 -0.08
N GLU A 141 2.70 20.69 0.56
CA GLU A 141 3.99 20.50 -0.14
C GLU A 141 3.95 19.29 -1.07
N ARG A 142 3.19 18.25 -0.70
CA ARG A 142 3.01 17.02 -1.48
C ARG A 142 1.53 16.68 -1.65
N GLY A 143 1.05 16.72 -2.88
CA GLY A 143 -0.31 16.27 -3.20
C GLY A 143 -0.46 14.74 -3.20
N LEU A 144 -1.67 14.22 -3.03
CA LEU A 144 -2.01 12.80 -3.23
C LEU A 144 -2.92 12.65 -4.44
N ARG A 145 -2.82 11.51 -5.15
CA ARG A 145 -3.67 11.24 -6.30
C ARG A 145 -5.12 11.01 -5.86
N VAL A 146 -6.08 11.51 -6.64
CA VAL A 146 -7.51 11.25 -6.43
C VAL A 146 -7.80 9.77 -6.62
N ARG A 147 -8.60 9.19 -5.71
CA ARG A 147 -9.07 7.80 -5.88
C ARG A 147 -9.96 7.71 -7.14
N PRO A 148 -9.78 6.71 -8.00
CA PRO A 148 -10.60 6.56 -9.20
C PRO A 148 -12.05 6.24 -8.83
N GLY A 149 -13.03 6.66 -9.65
CA GLY A 149 -14.44 6.37 -9.39
C GLY A 149 -14.77 4.87 -9.30
N ALA A 150 -13.96 4.02 -9.94
CA ALA A 150 -14.05 2.57 -9.81
C ALA A 150 -13.72 2.05 -8.39
N TRP A 151 -13.17 2.87 -7.50
CA TRP A 151 -12.96 2.50 -6.10
C TRP A 151 -14.27 2.18 -5.39
N ASP A 152 -15.33 2.93 -5.71
CA ASP A 152 -16.64 2.79 -5.06
C ASP A 152 -17.49 1.67 -5.70
N GLN A 153 -16.93 0.86 -6.61
CA GLN A 153 -17.67 -0.17 -7.34
C GLN A 153 -18.05 -1.38 -6.47
N PHE A 154 -17.22 -1.71 -5.47
CA PHE A 154 -17.48 -2.80 -4.53
C PHE A 154 -17.41 -2.25 -3.10
N PRO A 155 -18.46 -2.38 -2.28
CA PRO A 155 -18.36 -2.10 -0.86
C PRO A 155 -17.42 -3.12 -0.23
N ILE A 156 -16.38 -2.66 0.46
CA ILE A 156 -15.41 -3.51 1.14
C ILE A 156 -15.41 -3.26 2.64
N SER A 157 -15.16 -4.33 3.39
CA SER A 157 -14.91 -4.30 4.82
C SER A 157 -13.87 -5.37 5.12
N CYS A 158 -12.82 -5.00 5.84
CA CYS A 158 -11.71 -5.89 6.14
C CYS A 158 -11.28 -5.68 7.58
N GLU A 159 -11.07 -6.76 8.31
CA GLU A 159 -10.64 -6.74 9.72
C GLU A 159 -9.77 -7.98 10.00
N SER A 160 -8.69 -7.79 10.75
CA SER A 160 -7.76 -8.86 11.13
C SER A 160 -7.54 -8.83 12.64
N GLU A 161 -7.82 -9.94 13.31
CA GLU A 161 -7.55 -10.08 14.73
C GLU A 161 -6.50 -11.17 14.99
N LYS A 162 -5.43 -10.82 15.72
CA LYS A 162 -4.41 -11.80 16.16
C LYS A 162 -4.99 -12.86 17.11
N GLY A 163 -6.05 -12.49 17.83
CA GLY A 163 -6.62 -13.28 18.90
C GLY A 163 -5.57 -13.70 19.94
N ARG A 164 -5.57 -14.99 20.31
CA ARG A 164 -4.69 -15.56 21.33
C ARG A 164 -3.31 -15.98 20.80
N ARG A 165 -3.01 -15.79 19.51
CA ARG A 165 -1.76 -16.24 18.90
C ARG A 165 -0.58 -15.35 19.33
N PRO A 166 0.64 -15.90 19.43
CA PRO A 166 1.82 -15.10 19.77
C PRO A 166 2.18 -14.07 18.69
N ARG A 167 1.85 -14.34 17.42
CA ARG A 167 2.09 -13.48 16.26
C ARG A 167 0.85 -13.46 15.36
N GLN A 168 0.69 -12.38 14.59
CA GLN A 168 -0.28 -12.31 13.51
C GLN A 168 0.41 -12.70 12.20
N GLU A 169 0.13 -13.91 11.72
CA GLU A 169 0.68 -14.47 10.49
C GLU A 169 -0.26 -14.27 9.30
N ASP A 170 -1.53 -13.92 9.56
CA ASP A 170 -2.51 -13.65 8.50
C ASP A 170 -2.22 -12.31 7.82
N ARG A 171 -2.45 -12.27 6.51
CA ARG A 171 -2.44 -11.04 5.70
C ARG A 171 -3.70 -10.96 4.85
N MET A 172 -4.08 -9.74 4.50
CA MET A 172 -5.24 -9.50 3.67
C MET A 172 -4.97 -8.40 2.65
N LEU A 173 -5.61 -8.55 1.50
CA LEU A 173 -5.58 -7.62 0.40
C LEU A 173 -7.01 -7.32 0.00
N ALA A 174 -7.36 -6.04 -0.16
CA ALA A 174 -8.63 -5.64 -0.74
C ALA A 174 -8.45 -4.40 -1.61
N MET A 175 -8.41 -4.62 -2.93
CA MET A 175 -8.35 -3.56 -3.92
C MET A 175 -9.65 -3.60 -4.72
N PRO A 176 -10.66 -2.76 -4.40
CA PRO A 176 -11.90 -2.66 -5.17
C PRO A 176 -11.62 -2.39 -6.65
N THR A 177 -10.55 -1.66 -6.95
CA THR A 177 -9.98 -1.51 -8.29
C THR A 177 -8.46 -1.50 -8.22
N LEU A 178 -7.81 -2.10 -9.21
CA LEU A 178 -6.35 -2.10 -9.34
C LEU A 178 -5.82 -0.72 -9.80
N SER A 179 -6.66 0.08 -10.46
CA SER A 179 -6.27 1.34 -11.12
C SER A 179 -5.77 2.45 -10.18
N LEU A 180 -6.02 2.31 -8.87
CA LEU A 180 -5.50 3.22 -7.86
C LEU A 180 -3.97 3.18 -7.81
N VAL A 181 -3.40 1.97 -7.74
CA VAL A 181 -1.95 1.71 -7.64
C VAL A 181 -1.34 1.40 -9.01
N PHE A 182 -2.17 0.93 -9.96
CA PHE A 182 -1.75 0.49 -11.29
C PHE A 182 -2.54 1.24 -12.37
N PRO A 183 -2.19 2.53 -12.65
CA PRO A 183 -2.97 3.37 -13.57
C PRO A 183 -3.12 2.81 -14.97
N ASN A 184 -2.19 1.94 -15.40
CA ASN A 184 -2.15 1.34 -16.74
C ASN A 184 -2.76 -0.07 -16.79
N VAL A 185 -3.55 -0.47 -15.78
CA VAL A 185 -4.23 -1.77 -15.80
C VAL A 185 -5.28 -1.82 -16.92
N ALA A 186 -5.34 -2.93 -17.65
CA ALA A 186 -6.20 -3.10 -18.81
C ALA A 186 -7.70 -3.06 -18.47
N ARG A 187 -8.05 -3.38 -17.22
CA ARG A 187 -9.42 -3.41 -16.72
C ARG A 187 -9.54 -2.70 -15.38
N THR A 188 -10.40 -1.69 -15.32
CA THR A 188 -10.70 -0.92 -14.09
C THR A 188 -11.89 -1.48 -13.32
N ASP A 189 -12.69 -2.33 -13.96
CA ASP A 189 -13.91 -2.98 -13.47
C ASP A 189 -13.65 -4.30 -12.72
N VAL A 190 -12.38 -4.55 -12.37
CA VAL A 190 -11.93 -5.74 -11.66
C VAL A 190 -11.36 -5.32 -10.31
N GLY A 191 -11.87 -5.96 -9.26
CA GLY A 191 -11.30 -5.91 -7.91
C GLY A 191 -10.48 -7.16 -7.62
N LEU A 192 -9.52 -7.03 -6.70
CA LEU A 192 -8.70 -8.13 -6.20
C LEU A 192 -8.81 -8.17 -4.67
N MET A 193 -9.31 -9.28 -4.14
CA MET A 193 -9.42 -9.52 -2.70
C MET A 193 -8.77 -10.87 -2.37
N ALA A 194 -7.99 -10.92 -1.30
CA ALA A 194 -7.32 -12.14 -0.86
C ALA A 194 -7.10 -12.15 0.66
N VAL A 195 -7.07 -13.35 1.23
CA VAL A 195 -6.63 -13.63 2.60
C VAL A 195 -5.55 -14.71 2.52
N PHE A 196 -4.43 -14.45 3.19
CA PHE A 196 -3.29 -15.36 3.25
C PHE A 196 -3.10 -15.81 4.69
N ASP A 197 -3.42 -17.07 4.98
CA ASP A 197 -3.19 -17.73 6.27
C ASP A 197 -1.73 -18.20 6.33
N GLY A 198 -0.90 -17.49 7.11
CA GLY A 198 0.51 -17.82 7.27
C GLY A 198 0.70 -18.98 8.24
N HIS A 199 1.61 -19.91 7.91
CA HIS A 199 1.97 -21.01 8.80
C HIS A 199 3.48 -21.19 8.89
N GLY A 200 4.00 -21.28 10.13
CA GLY A 200 5.43 -21.46 10.36
C GLY A 200 6.25 -20.18 10.17
N GLY A 201 5.58 -19.03 10.12
CA GLY A 201 6.15 -17.74 9.75
C GLY A 201 5.13 -16.86 9.03
N ALA A 202 5.36 -15.54 9.04
CA ALA A 202 4.53 -14.56 8.33
C ALA A 202 5.13 -14.16 6.98
N GLU A 203 6.30 -14.70 6.63
CA GLU A 203 7.10 -14.28 5.49
C GLU A 203 6.37 -14.59 4.17
N CYS A 204 5.81 -15.80 4.04
CA CYS A 204 5.08 -16.22 2.83
C CYS A 204 3.77 -15.44 2.63
N SER A 205 3.01 -15.23 3.70
CA SER A 205 1.76 -14.47 3.64
C SER A 205 2.00 -12.99 3.39
N ALA A 206 3.06 -12.41 3.99
CA ALA A 206 3.50 -11.04 3.72
C ALA A 206 3.96 -10.87 2.27
N TYR A 207 4.80 -11.77 1.76
CA TYR A 207 5.25 -11.75 0.37
C TYR A 207 4.06 -11.85 -0.59
N SER A 208 3.17 -12.81 -0.35
CA SER A 208 1.98 -12.99 -1.20
C SER A 208 1.08 -11.75 -1.22
N CYS A 209 0.89 -11.11 -0.05
CA CYS A 209 0.11 -9.88 0.06
C CYS A 209 0.73 -8.69 -0.67
N ALA A 210 2.06 -8.57 -0.62
CA ALA A 210 2.79 -7.49 -1.26
C ALA A 210 2.83 -7.63 -2.80
N HIS A 211 3.05 -8.85 -3.31
CA HIS A 211 3.42 -9.07 -4.71
C HIS A 211 2.27 -9.56 -5.60
N LEU A 212 1.24 -10.22 -5.04
CA LEU A 212 0.09 -10.70 -5.84
C LEU A 212 -0.59 -9.59 -6.68
N PRO A 213 -0.79 -8.35 -6.19
CA PRO A 213 -1.40 -7.29 -7.02
C PRO A 213 -0.63 -7.00 -8.31
N ALA A 214 0.69 -6.95 -8.23
CA ALA A 214 1.54 -6.62 -9.37
C ALA A 214 1.55 -7.75 -10.40
N GLU A 215 1.68 -8.99 -9.94
CA GLU A 215 1.64 -10.17 -10.81
C GLU A 215 0.25 -10.35 -11.44
N PHE A 216 -0.81 -10.10 -10.70
CA PHE A 216 -2.17 -10.11 -11.23
C PHE A 216 -2.39 -9.04 -12.28
N VAL A 217 -1.92 -7.81 -12.08
CA VAL A 217 -2.00 -6.76 -13.10
C VAL A 217 -1.21 -7.13 -14.35
N ARG A 218 -0.02 -7.70 -14.18
CA ARG A 218 0.81 -8.15 -15.31
C ARG A 218 0.12 -9.23 -16.12
N ALA A 219 -0.48 -10.23 -15.47
CA ALA A 219 -1.25 -11.29 -16.12
C ALA A 219 -2.56 -10.78 -16.72
N LEU A 220 -3.27 -9.87 -16.04
CA LEU A 220 -4.51 -9.24 -16.52
C LEU A 220 -4.27 -8.38 -17.76
N ASN A 221 -3.13 -7.71 -17.85
CA ASN A 221 -2.74 -6.97 -19.04
C ASN A 221 -2.43 -7.89 -20.23
N ALA A 222 -1.93 -9.11 -19.99
CA ALA A 222 -1.69 -10.11 -21.03
C ALA A 222 -2.97 -10.85 -21.45
N HIS A 223 -3.87 -11.11 -20.50
CA HIS A 223 -5.10 -11.89 -20.68
C HIS A 223 -6.36 -11.09 -20.26
N PRO A 224 -6.63 -9.90 -20.83
CA PRO A 224 -7.67 -8.98 -20.32
C PRO A 224 -9.09 -9.55 -20.40
N THR A 225 -9.32 -10.55 -21.24
CA THR A 225 -10.63 -11.19 -21.43
C THR A 225 -10.86 -12.41 -20.55
N SER A 226 -9.83 -12.93 -19.86
CA SER A 226 -9.93 -14.16 -19.06
C SER A 226 -9.36 -13.96 -17.65
N LEU A 227 -10.25 -13.68 -16.69
CA LEU A 227 -9.86 -13.53 -15.29
C LEU A 227 -9.28 -14.80 -14.68
N GLU A 228 -9.78 -15.97 -15.11
CA GLU A 228 -9.28 -17.27 -14.66
C GLU A 228 -7.82 -17.47 -15.09
N GLU A 229 -7.49 -17.22 -16.36
CA GLU A 229 -6.12 -17.31 -16.85
C GLU A 229 -5.21 -16.28 -16.17
N SER A 230 -5.68 -15.03 -16.04
CA SER A 230 -4.90 -13.98 -15.36
C SER A 230 -4.58 -14.36 -13.91
N LEU A 231 -5.56 -14.89 -13.17
CA LEU A 231 -5.36 -15.25 -11.77
C LEU A 231 -4.45 -16.47 -11.64
N LYS A 232 -4.65 -17.50 -12.48
CA LYS A 232 -3.80 -18.69 -12.49
C LYS A 232 -2.34 -18.33 -12.77
N GLU A 233 -2.09 -17.56 -13.83
CA GLU A 233 -0.75 -17.14 -14.21
C GLU A 233 -0.10 -16.27 -13.11
N ALA A 234 -0.86 -15.38 -12.49
CA ALA A 234 -0.37 -14.56 -11.37
C ALA A 234 0.12 -15.42 -10.20
N PHE A 235 -0.62 -16.46 -9.82
CA PHE A 235 -0.20 -17.39 -8.77
C PHE A 235 1.04 -18.22 -9.19
N GLU A 236 1.10 -18.69 -10.43
CA GLU A 236 2.27 -19.44 -10.95
C GLU A 236 3.54 -18.58 -10.89
N ARG A 237 3.45 -17.30 -11.27
CA ARG A 237 4.56 -16.34 -11.17
C ARG A 237 4.92 -16.04 -9.72
N LEU A 238 3.93 -15.76 -8.86
CA LEU A 238 4.15 -15.47 -7.44
C LEU A 238 4.90 -16.62 -6.73
N VAL A 239 4.50 -17.86 -7.00
CA VAL A 239 5.17 -19.05 -6.42
C VAL A 239 6.59 -19.20 -6.96
N SER A 240 6.79 -18.92 -8.25
CA SER A 240 8.12 -18.99 -8.88
C SER A 240 9.08 -17.98 -8.24
N LEU A 241 8.62 -16.74 -8.00
CA LEU A 241 9.38 -15.71 -7.29
C LEU A 241 9.77 -16.18 -5.89
N GLN A 242 8.79 -16.67 -5.13
CA GLN A 242 8.98 -17.08 -3.73
C GLN A 242 9.96 -18.25 -3.55
N ILE A 243 10.06 -19.17 -4.52
CA ILE A 243 10.99 -20.31 -4.45
C ILE A 243 12.41 -19.92 -4.88
N SER A 244 12.53 -18.84 -5.65
CA SER A 244 13.76 -18.46 -6.34
C SER A 244 14.65 -17.47 -5.58
N GLY A 245 14.13 -16.80 -4.54
CA GLY A 245 14.86 -15.94 -3.62
C GLY A 245 15.39 -16.65 -2.38
#